data_AF-A0A9X9LWM7-F1
#
_entry.id   AF-A0A9X9LWM7-F1
#
_cell.length_a   1.000
_cell.length_b   1.000
_cell.length_c   1.000
_cell.angle_alpha   90.00
_cell.angle_beta   90.00
_cell.angle_gamma   90.00
#
_symmetry.space_group_name_H-M   'P 1'
#
loop_
_entity.id
_entity.type
_entity.pdbx_description
1 polymer ?
#
loop_
_entity_poly.entity_id
_entity_poly.type
_entity_poly.pdbx_seq_one_letter_code
_entity_poly.pdbx_strand_id
1 'polypeptide(L)'
;RTGAGAAVRARLALALALASVLSGPPAAACPTKCTCSAASVDCHGLGLRGVPRGIPRNAERLDLDRNNITRITKMDFAGLKNLRVLHLEDNQVSVIERGAFQDLKQLERLRLNKNKLQVLPELLFQSTPKLTR
;
A
#
# COMPACT_ATOMS: atom_id res chain seq x y z
N ARG A 1 2.79 -15.75 79.12
CA ARG A 1 3.50 -16.93 78.55
C ARG A 1 3.70 -16.65 77.07
N THR A 2 4.78 -15.96 76.68
CA THR A 2 6.14 -16.46 76.36
C THR A 2 6.21 -17.21 75.02
N GLY A 3 7.02 -16.66 74.09
CA GLY A 3 7.48 -17.26 72.82
C GLY A 3 7.29 -16.29 71.64
N ALA A 4 8.13 -15.27 71.40
CA ALA A 4 9.46 -15.29 70.76
C ALA A 4 9.43 -15.59 69.24
N GLY A 5 9.96 -14.67 68.40
CA GLY A 5 10.47 -15.02 67.07
C GLY A 5 10.26 -14.03 65.91
N ALA A 6 11.27 -13.18 65.70
CA ALA A 6 11.79 -12.68 64.42
C ALA A 6 10.96 -11.71 63.52
N ALA A 7 11.53 -10.51 63.38
CA ALA A 7 11.31 -9.59 62.27
C ALA A 7 11.94 -10.12 60.97
N VAL A 8 11.27 -9.97 59.81
CA VAL A 8 11.91 -10.01 58.48
C VAL A 8 11.24 -8.98 57.55
N ARG A 9 12.11 -8.36 56.75
CA ARG A 9 11.98 -7.15 55.94
C ARG A 9 11.13 -7.31 54.67
N ALA A 10 10.67 -6.17 54.17
CA ALA A 10 10.11 -5.92 52.85
C ALA A 10 10.85 -6.62 51.70
N ARG A 11 10.12 -7.13 50.70
CA ARG A 11 10.61 -7.26 49.31
C ARG A 11 9.52 -7.05 48.25
N LEU A 12 9.85 -6.10 47.38
CA LEU A 12 9.39 -5.81 46.01
C LEU A 12 8.46 -6.83 45.36
N ALA A 13 7.33 -6.33 44.86
CA ALA A 13 6.64 -6.92 43.72
C ALA A 13 7.51 -6.72 42.46
N LEU A 14 8.02 -7.81 41.87
CA LEU A 14 8.81 -7.79 40.65
C LEU A 14 7.94 -8.23 39.45
N ALA A 15 7.69 -7.26 38.56
CA ALA A 15 7.41 -7.35 37.12
C ALA A 15 6.57 -8.54 36.60
N LEU A 16 5.29 -8.28 36.29
CA LEU A 16 4.57 -8.98 35.22
C LEU A 16 4.58 -8.09 33.97
N ALA A 17 5.04 -8.70 32.88
CA ALA A 17 5.46 -8.11 31.62
C ALA A 17 4.63 -6.90 31.16
N LEU A 18 5.33 -5.85 30.72
CA LEU A 18 4.75 -4.88 29.79
C LEU A 18 4.28 -5.66 28.56
N ALA A 19 2.98 -5.94 28.47
CA ALA A 19 2.35 -5.99 27.16
C ALA A 19 2.45 -4.57 26.62
N SER A 20 3.57 -4.27 25.97
CA SER A 20 3.69 -3.14 25.08
C SER A 20 2.56 -3.28 24.08
N VAL A 21 1.48 -2.54 24.30
CA VAL A 21 0.58 -2.20 23.20
C VAL A 21 1.50 -1.49 22.22
N LEU A 22 1.93 -2.21 21.19
CA LEU A 22 2.48 -1.60 19.98
C LEU A 22 1.30 -0.81 19.40
N SER A 23 1.10 0.40 19.90
CA SER A 23 0.47 1.46 19.15
C SER A 23 1.47 1.83 18.05
N GLY A 24 1.57 0.94 17.06
CA GLY A 24 2.19 1.28 15.80
C GLY A 24 1.52 2.56 15.28
N PRO A 25 2.26 3.41 14.55
CA PRO A 25 1.64 4.53 13.85
C PRO A 25 0.43 4.02 13.08
N PRO A 26 -0.65 4.80 12.90
CA PRO A 26 -1.83 4.35 12.20
C PRO A 26 -1.35 3.70 10.91
N ALA A 27 -1.51 2.37 10.82
CA ALA A 27 -1.10 1.62 9.66
C ALA A 27 -1.69 2.38 8.48
N ALA A 28 -0.83 2.87 7.58
CA ALA A 28 -1.24 3.66 6.44
C ALA A 28 -2.50 3.00 5.88
N ALA A 29 -3.63 3.72 5.99
CA ALA A 29 -4.94 3.07 6.03
C ALA A 29 -5.13 2.22 4.77
N CYS A 30 -5.47 0.95 4.91
CA CYS A 30 -5.74 0.11 3.75
C CYS A 30 -7.08 0.55 3.11
N PRO A 31 -7.20 0.61 1.77
CA PRO A 31 -8.49 0.88 1.15
C PRO A 31 -9.53 -0.17 1.57
N THR A 32 -10.75 0.26 1.89
CA THR A 32 -11.77 -0.60 2.55
C THR A 32 -12.20 -1.84 1.76
N LYS A 33 -12.03 -1.82 0.43
CA LYS A 33 -12.34 -2.97 -0.44
C LYS A 33 -11.13 -3.89 -0.65
N CYS A 34 -9.93 -3.43 -0.34
CA CYS A 34 -8.68 -4.11 -0.66
C CYS A 34 -8.12 -4.82 0.57
N THR A 35 -7.21 -5.75 0.33
CA THR A 35 -6.43 -6.41 1.36
C THR A 35 -5.00 -5.89 1.32
N CYS A 36 -4.44 -5.51 2.47
CA CYS A 36 -3.06 -5.04 2.55
C CYS A 36 -2.25 -5.99 3.42
N SER A 37 -1.05 -6.35 2.95
CA SER A 37 -0.08 -7.16 3.68
C SER A 37 1.31 -6.57 3.49
N ALA A 38 1.93 -6.14 4.59
CA ALA A 38 3.19 -5.40 4.58
C ALA A 38 3.16 -4.18 3.62
N ALA A 39 3.88 -4.26 2.50
CA ALA A 39 3.93 -3.23 1.45
C ALA A 39 3.14 -3.62 0.18
N SER A 40 2.37 -4.71 0.23
CA SER A 40 1.53 -5.16 -0.89
C SER A 40 0.07 -4.80 -0.66
N VAL A 41 -0.58 -4.27 -1.70
CA VAL A 41 -1.99 -3.89 -1.70
C VAL A 41 -2.68 -4.69 -2.80
N ASP A 42 -3.59 -5.56 -2.42
CA ASP A 42 -4.36 -6.43 -3.32
C ASP A 42 -5.81 -5.94 -3.43
N CYS A 43 -6.16 -5.51 -4.63
CA CYS A 43 -7.49 -5.05 -5.00
C CYS A 43 -8.04 -5.82 -6.23
N HIS A 44 -7.55 -7.04 -6.48
CA HIS A 44 -7.89 -7.82 -7.67
C HIS A 44 -9.37 -8.24 -7.71
N GLY A 45 -10.03 -8.12 -8.86
CA GLY A 45 -11.34 -8.77 -9.08
C GLY A 45 -12.52 -8.17 -8.32
N LEU A 46 -12.39 -6.94 -7.82
CA LEU A 46 -13.38 -6.29 -6.94
C LEU A 46 -14.42 -5.46 -7.70
N GLY A 47 -14.41 -5.48 -9.03
CA GLY A 47 -15.30 -4.69 -9.88
C GLY A 47 -15.12 -3.18 -9.72
N LEU A 48 -13.91 -2.73 -9.34
CA LEU A 48 -13.61 -1.32 -9.13
C LEU A 48 -13.73 -0.54 -10.44
N ARG A 49 -14.38 0.63 -10.40
CA ARG A 49 -14.55 1.52 -11.57
C ARG A 49 -13.44 2.57 -11.71
N GLY A 50 -12.57 2.65 -10.71
CA GLY A 50 -11.47 3.59 -10.60
C GLY A 50 -10.45 3.10 -9.57
N VAL A 51 -9.29 3.73 -9.54
CA VAL A 51 -8.24 3.41 -8.55
C VAL A 51 -8.76 3.79 -7.15
N PRO A 52 -8.68 2.87 -6.16
CA PRO A 52 -9.20 3.14 -4.82
C PRO A 52 -8.34 4.21 -4.11
N ARG A 53 -9.01 5.09 -3.36
CA ARG A 53 -8.32 6.10 -2.55
C ARG A 53 -7.68 5.47 -1.32
N GLY A 54 -6.67 6.16 -0.79
CA GLY A 54 -6.03 5.76 0.46
C GLY A 54 -5.04 4.60 0.27
N ILE A 55 -4.46 4.41 -0.91
CA ILE A 55 -3.37 3.45 -1.06
C ILE A 55 -2.20 3.89 -0.15
N PRO A 56 -1.66 2.99 0.69
CA PRO A 56 -0.52 3.28 1.55
C PRO A 56 0.68 3.85 0.79
N ARG A 57 1.29 4.94 1.28
CA ARG A 57 2.46 5.59 0.63
C ARG A 57 3.73 4.72 0.64
N ASN A 58 3.79 3.74 1.52
CA ASN A 58 4.85 2.73 1.59
C ASN A 58 4.55 1.49 0.73
N ALA A 59 3.46 1.47 -0.06
CA ALA A 59 3.18 0.36 -0.94
C ALA A 59 4.29 0.21 -2.00
N GLU A 60 4.81 -1.01 -2.13
CA GLU A 60 5.76 -1.42 -3.17
C GLU A 60 5.08 -2.19 -4.30
N ARG A 61 3.95 -2.84 -4.00
CA ARG A 61 3.17 -3.60 -4.98
C ARG A 61 1.69 -3.25 -4.87
N LEU A 62 1.09 -2.97 -6.02
CA LEU A 62 -0.34 -2.70 -6.14
C LEU A 62 -0.94 -3.59 -7.23
N ASP A 63 -1.89 -4.42 -6.83
CA ASP A 63 -2.65 -5.28 -7.73
C ASP A 63 -4.06 -4.75 -7.93
N LEU A 64 -4.35 -4.30 -9.15
CA LEU A 64 -5.67 -3.82 -9.59
C LEU A 64 -6.19 -4.63 -10.78
N ASP A 65 -5.64 -5.83 -11.01
CA ASP A 65 -6.03 -6.67 -12.13
C ASP A 65 -7.51 -7.07 -12.05
N ARG A 66 -8.12 -7.36 -13.20
CA ARG A 66 -9.51 -7.84 -13.33
C ARG A 66 -10.55 -6.92 -12.69
N ASN A 67 -10.41 -5.62 -12.92
CA ASN A 67 -11.38 -4.61 -12.48
C ASN A 67 -12.05 -3.93 -13.69
N ASN A 68 -12.91 -2.95 -13.42
CA ASN A 68 -13.63 -2.18 -14.43
C ASN A 68 -13.10 -0.73 -14.50
N ILE A 69 -11.80 -0.53 -14.26
CA ILE A 69 -11.18 0.80 -14.28
C ILE A 69 -11.13 1.29 -15.72
N THR A 70 -11.64 2.51 -15.96
CA THR A 70 -11.76 3.08 -17.31
C THR A 70 -10.78 4.22 -17.58
N ARG A 71 -10.33 4.90 -16.53
CA ARG A 71 -9.44 6.06 -16.61
C ARG A 71 -8.43 6.02 -15.48
N ILE A 72 -7.20 6.42 -15.78
CA ILE A 72 -6.15 6.66 -14.79
C ILE A 72 -5.87 8.16 -14.76
N THR A 73 -6.07 8.77 -13.60
CA THR A 73 -5.90 10.21 -13.39
C THR A 73 -4.52 10.55 -12.86
N LYS A 74 -4.14 11.84 -12.92
CA LYS A 74 -2.91 12.33 -12.29
C LYS A 74 -2.83 12.04 -10.79
N MET A 75 -3.98 11.93 -10.12
CA MET A 75 -4.06 11.80 -8.66
C MET A 75 -4.06 10.35 -8.17
N ASP A 76 -4.37 9.39 -9.05
CA ASP A 76 -4.61 7.99 -8.66
C ASP A 76 -3.38 7.33 -8.01
N PHE A 77 -2.18 7.70 -8.48
CA PHE A 77 -0.91 7.16 -7.98
C PHE A 77 0.00 8.24 -7.38
N ALA A 78 -0.56 9.42 -7.08
CA ALA A 78 0.19 10.54 -6.53
C ALA A 78 0.85 10.16 -5.18
N GLY A 79 2.13 10.48 -5.04
CA GLY A 79 2.90 10.20 -3.83
C GLY A 79 3.30 8.73 -3.59
N LEU A 80 2.97 7.78 -4.48
CA LEU A 80 3.38 6.37 -4.38
C LEU A 80 4.83 6.16 -4.85
N LYS A 81 5.76 6.88 -4.23
CA LYS A 81 7.17 6.96 -4.64
C LYS A 81 7.92 5.62 -4.55
N ASN A 82 7.47 4.72 -3.68
CA ASN A 82 8.08 3.42 -3.44
C ASN A 82 7.48 2.31 -4.29
N LEU A 83 6.46 2.60 -5.12
CA LEU A 83 5.80 1.57 -5.91
C LEU A 83 6.74 1.03 -6.98
N ARG A 84 6.95 -0.30 -6.95
CA ARG A 84 7.83 -1.04 -7.87
C ARG A 84 7.04 -1.84 -8.88
N VAL A 85 5.89 -2.36 -8.46
CA VAL A 85 5.03 -3.21 -9.29
C VAL A 85 3.62 -2.66 -9.29
N LEU A 86 3.12 -2.35 -10.49
CA LEU A 86 1.73 -1.93 -10.72
C LEU A 86 1.09 -2.86 -11.76
N HIS A 87 0.05 -3.56 -11.33
CA HIS A 87 -0.74 -4.47 -12.14
C HIS A 87 -2.12 -3.87 -12.41
N LEU A 88 -2.45 -3.69 -13.69
CA LEU A 88 -3.71 -3.12 -14.21
C LEU A 88 -4.21 -3.94 -15.41
N GLU A 89 -3.78 -5.20 -15.53
CA GLU A 89 -4.23 -6.12 -16.58
C GLU A 89 -5.74 -6.39 -16.47
N ASP A 90 -6.38 -6.63 -17.61
CA ASP A 90 -7.80 -7.03 -17.69
C ASP A 90 -8.71 -5.99 -17.03
N ASN A 91 -8.53 -4.74 -17.47
CA ASN A 91 -9.35 -3.60 -17.11
C ASN A 91 -9.94 -2.96 -18.39
N GLN A 92 -10.57 -1.80 -18.27
CA GLN A 92 -11.20 -1.10 -19.39
C GLN A 92 -10.54 0.26 -19.63
N VAL A 93 -9.26 0.42 -19.26
CA VAL A 93 -8.58 1.71 -19.30
C VAL A 93 -8.46 2.17 -20.75
N SER A 94 -9.09 3.29 -21.07
CA SER A 94 -9.02 3.93 -22.40
C SER A 94 -8.19 5.21 -22.38
N VAL A 95 -8.04 5.84 -21.22
CA VAL A 95 -7.32 7.11 -21.04
C VAL A 95 -6.41 7.04 -19.82
N ILE A 96 -5.15 7.44 -20.01
CA ILE A 96 -4.20 7.73 -18.95
C ILE A 96 -3.88 9.23 -19.05
N GLU A 97 -4.08 9.97 -17.97
CA GLU A 97 -3.79 11.41 -17.95
C GLU A 97 -2.28 11.69 -17.97
N ARG A 98 -1.90 12.83 -18.55
CA ARG A 98 -0.51 13.27 -18.54
C ARG A 98 -0.02 13.42 -17.10
N GLY A 99 1.12 12.78 -16.80
CA GLY A 99 1.71 12.81 -15.47
C GLY A 99 1.10 11.82 -14.47
N ALA A 100 0.20 10.91 -14.88
CA ALA A 100 -0.33 9.85 -14.01
C ALA A 100 0.76 9.00 -13.32
N PHE A 101 1.91 8.83 -13.97
CA PHE A 101 3.05 8.06 -13.43
C PHE A 101 4.22 8.95 -12.96
N GLN A 102 4.00 10.26 -12.81
CA GLN A 102 5.07 11.21 -12.51
C GLN A 102 5.80 10.91 -11.19
N ASP A 103 5.09 10.41 -10.19
CA ASP A 103 5.63 10.14 -8.86
C ASP A 103 6.18 8.72 -8.69
N LEU A 104 5.97 7.84 -9.67
CA LEU A 104 6.33 6.42 -9.59
C LEU A 104 7.83 6.18 -9.86
N LYS A 105 8.70 6.84 -9.09
CA LYS A 105 10.16 6.89 -9.34
C LYS A 105 10.85 5.52 -9.25
N GLN A 106 10.27 4.59 -8.50
CA GLN A 106 10.80 3.24 -8.30
C GLN A 106 10.11 2.18 -9.16
N LEU A 107 9.23 2.58 -10.08
CA LEU A 107 8.45 1.63 -10.88
C LEU A 107 9.37 0.80 -11.77
N GLU A 108 9.34 -0.51 -11.58
CA GLU A 108 10.12 -1.50 -12.33
C GLU A 108 9.23 -2.26 -13.31
N ARG A 109 7.98 -2.53 -12.92
CA ARG A 109 7.02 -3.31 -13.72
C ARG A 109 5.66 -2.66 -13.76
N LEU A 110 5.16 -2.46 -14.97
CA LEU A 110 3.81 -1.99 -15.26
C LEU A 110 3.12 -2.97 -16.21
N ARG A 111 1.96 -3.50 -15.81
CA ARG A 111 1.12 -4.33 -16.68
C ARG A 111 -0.15 -3.59 -17.06
N LEU A 112 -0.34 -3.35 -18.35
CA LEU A 112 -1.53 -2.71 -18.92
C LEU A 112 -2.22 -3.59 -19.98
N ASN A 113 -1.88 -4.88 -20.03
CA ASN A 113 -2.42 -5.81 -21.03
C ASN A 113 -3.95 -5.89 -20.93
N LYS A 114 -4.63 -6.21 -22.04
CA LYS A 114 -6.10 -6.36 -22.08
C LYS A 114 -6.84 -5.12 -21.57
N ASN A 115 -6.38 -3.93 -21.93
CA ASN A 115 -7.10 -2.66 -21.74
C ASN A 115 -7.64 -2.14 -23.08
N LYS A 116 -8.19 -0.92 -23.08
CA LYS A 116 -8.74 -0.23 -24.25
C LYS A 116 -7.90 0.97 -24.68
N LEU A 117 -6.60 0.96 -24.34
CA LEU A 117 -5.66 2.03 -24.65
C LEU A 117 -5.41 2.09 -26.15
N GLN A 118 -5.67 3.25 -26.75
CA GLN A 118 -5.35 3.52 -28.15
C GLN A 118 -4.09 4.40 -28.29
N VAL A 119 -3.93 5.35 -27.37
CA VAL A 119 -2.84 6.32 -27.37
C VAL A 119 -2.34 6.50 -25.94
N LEU A 120 -1.03 6.63 -25.78
CA LEU A 120 -0.40 7.03 -24.53
C LEU A 120 0.03 8.50 -24.64
N PRO A 121 -0.15 9.32 -23.59
CA PRO A 121 0.37 10.67 -23.57
C PRO A 121 1.88 10.71 -23.82
N GLU A 122 2.34 11.75 -24.51
CA GLU A 122 3.76 12.03 -24.62
C GLU A 122 4.40 12.16 -23.23
N LEU A 123 5.62 11.66 -23.11
CA LEU A 123 6.43 11.73 -21.88
C LEU A 123 5.80 11.00 -20.67
N LEU A 124 4.80 10.14 -20.88
CA LEU A 124 4.14 9.39 -19.79
C LEU A 124 5.16 8.67 -18.89
N PHE A 125 6.22 8.12 -19.47
CA PHE A 125 7.26 7.35 -18.78
C PHE A 125 8.55 8.13 -18.50
N GLN A 126 8.58 9.44 -18.77
CA GLN A 126 9.79 10.27 -18.57
C GLN A 126 10.27 10.26 -17.11
N SER A 127 9.34 10.08 -16.17
CA SER A 127 9.60 10.09 -14.72
C SER A 127 9.75 8.70 -14.09
N THR A 128 9.75 7.63 -14.87
CA THR A 128 9.87 6.24 -14.41
C THR A 128 11.14 5.60 -14.99
N PRO A 129 12.35 6.04 -14.57
CA PRO A 129 13.61 5.63 -15.19
C PRO A 129 13.97 4.16 -14.95
N LYS A 130 13.36 3.53 -13.95
CA LYS A 130 13.56 2.10 -13.63
C LYS A 130 12.62 1.16 -14.37
N LEU A 131 11.67 1.70 -15.14
CA LEU A 131 10.66 0.88 -15.79
C LEU A 131 11.32 0.06 -16.88
N THR A 132 11.35 -1.26 -16.69
CA THR A 132 11.89 -2.20 -17.66
C THR A 132 10.78 -2.88 -18.45
N ARG A 133 11.15 -3.48 -19.58
CA ARG A 133 10.22 -4.21 -20.46
C ARG A 133 9.63 -5.44 -19.77
#